data_AF-A0A353PXN4-F1
#
_entry.id   AF-A0A353PXN4-F1
#
_cell.length_a   1.000
_cell.length_b   1.000
_cell.length_c   1.000
_cell.angle_alpha   90.00
_cell.angle_beta   90.00
_cell.angle_gamma   90.00
#
_symmetry.space_group_name_H-M   'P 1'
#
loop_
_entity.id
_entity.type
_entity.pdbx_description
1 polymer ?
#
loop_
_entity_poly.entity_id
_entity_poly.type
_entity_poly.pdbx_seq_one_letter_code
_entity_poly.pdbx_strand_id
1 'polypeptide(L)'
;ARIGDGWQKDLSLLKGLEKFVDDDASLTELISIKQKNKEEFAEYIKVTQNEFLDPQSIFDVQVKRLHEYKRQLLNILHVMYLYNKILEDESYNPPARTFIFGAKAASGYRRAKTIIKLITTVAERINNDKRVKGRLRVVFVENYRVSLAEKLFPASDVSEQISTAGKEASGTGNMKFMMN
;
A
#
# COMPACT_ATOMS: atom_id res chain seq x y z
N ALA A 1 7.31 14.24 20.89
CA ALA A 1 7.50 14.22 22.35
C ALA A 1 8.76 13.45 22.77
N ARG A 2 8.89 12.16 22.43
CA ARG A 2 9.97 11.27 22.96
C ARG A 2 11.41 11.72 22.69
N ILE A 3 11.69 12.32 21.53
CA ILE A 3 13.03 12.84 21.18
C ILE A 3 13.07 14.38 21.14
N GLY A 4 12.04 15.05 21.67
CA GLY A 4 11.90 16.51 21.56
C GLY A 4 11.62 17.01 20.14
N ASP A 5 11.96 18.27 19.90
CA ASP A 5 11.82 18.98 18.61
C ASP A 5 13.18 19.14 17.91
N GLY A 6 13.18 19.63 16.67
CA GLY A 6 14.39 19.92 15.89
C GLY A 6 14.71 18.85 14.85
N TRP A 7 14.21 17.63 15.03
CA TRP A 7 14.36 16.53 14.07
C TRP A 7 13.76 16.87 12.69
N GLN A 8 12.80 17.79 12.61
CA GLN A 8 12.21 18.25 11.36
C GLN A 8 13.23 18.96 10.44
N LYS A 9 14.30 19.53 11.01
CA LYS A 9 15.40 20.19 10.29
C LYS A 9 16.67 19.33 10.24
N ASP A 10 16.84 18.43 11.21
CA ASP A 10 17.96 17.49 11.27
C ASP A 10 17.46 16.06 11.52
N LEU A 11 17.30 15.30 10.44
CA LEU A 11 16.81 13.92 10.51
C LEU A 11 17.77 12.96 11.21
N SER A 12 19.05 13.32 11.42
CA SER A 12 19.99 12.46 12.15
C SER A 12 19.55 12.24 13.60
N LEU A 13 18.78 13.18 14.16
CA LEU A 13 18.21 13.09 15.50
C LEU A 13 17.19 11.96 15.65
N LEU A 14 16.59 11.47 14.55
CA LEU A 14 15.69 10.32 14.57
C LEU A 14 16.39 9.04 15.03
N LYS A 15 17.72 8.95 14.94
CA LYS A 15 18.48 7.85 15.53
C LYS A 15 18.24 7.71 17.04
N GLY A 16 17.86 8.78 17.73
CA GLY A 16 17.44 8.74 19.13
C GLY A 16 16.24 7.82 19.39
N LEU A 17 15.43 7.51 18.38
CA LEU A 17 14.32 6.56 18.49
C LEU A 17 14.77 5.11 18.71
N GLU A 18 16.01 4.76 18.36
CA GLU A 18 16.57 3.42 18.58
C GLU A 18 16.54 3.00 20.07
N LYS A 19 16.50 3.97 20.98
CA LYS A 19 16.40 3.72 22.43
C LYS A 19 15.05 3.12 22.86
N PHE A 20 14.04 3.16 21.99
CA PHE A 20 12.67 2.77 22.29
C PHE A 20 12.21 1.54 21.51
N VAL A 21 13.12 0.83 20.85
CA VAL A 21 12.79 -0.35 20.02
C VAL A 21 12.14 -1.48 20.82
N ASP A 22 12.47 -1.61 22.11
CA ASP A 22 11.93 -2.60 23.04
C ASP A 22 11.01 -1.98 24.11
N ASP A 23 10.57 -0.72 23.92
CA ASP A 23 9.65 -0.04 24.85
C ASP A 23 8.20 -0.31 24.43
N ASP A 24 7.52 -1.22 25.14
CA ASP A 24 6.14 -1.62 24.84
C ASP A 24 5.17 -0.43 24.73
N ALA A 25 5.35 0.61 25.54
CA ALA A 25 4.53 1.81 25.48
C ALA A 25 4.74 2.58 24.16
N SER A 26 5.99 2.69 23.69
CA SER A 26 6.32 3.29 22.39
C SER A 26 5.74 2.48 21.24
N LEU A 27 5.91 1.17 21.27
CA LEU A 27 5.43 0.29 20.21
C LEU A 27 3.90 0.30 20.13
N THR A 28 3.22 0.28 21.29
CA THR A 28 1.76 0.41 21.37
C THR A 28 1.29 1.75 20.78
N GLU A 29 1.94 2.85 21.14
CA GLU A 29 1.64 4.18 20.60
C GLU A 29 1.86 4.22 19.08
N LEU A 30 2.97 3.69 18.57
CA LEU A 30 3.29 3.62 17.15
C LEU A 30 2.24 2.84 16.35
N ILE A 31 1.83 1.66 16.85
CA ILE A 31 0.77 0.85 16.25
C ILE A 31 -0.55 1.62 16.23
N SER A 32 -0.90 2.32 17.32
CA SER A 32 -2.13 3.12 17.37
C SER A 32 -2.14 4.28 16.37
N ILE A 33 -0.99 4.93 16.15
CA ILE A 33 -0.82 5.99 15.15
C ILE A 33 -1.03 5.41 13.74
N LYS A 34 -0.41 4.27 13.42
CA LYS A 34 -0.59 3.58 12.13
C LYS A 34 -2.05 3.21 11.91
N GLN A 35 -2.70 2.64 12.91
CA GLN A 35 -4.10 2.21 12.84
C GLN A 35 -5.05 3.39 12.58
N LYS A 36 -4.85 4.51 13.29
CA LYS A 36 -5.61 5.75 13.06
C LYS A 36 -5.41 6.29 11.64
N ASN A 37 -4.17 6.31 11.14
CA ASN A 37 -3.91 6.74 9.76
C ASN A 37 -4.63 5.85 8.73
N LYS A 38 -4.73 4.54 8.97
CA LYS A 38 -5.46 3.60 8.12
C LYS A 38 -6.96 3.87 8.12
N GLU A 39 -7.54 4.16 9.28
CA GLU A 39 -8.96 4.52 9.42
C GLU A 39 -9.28 5.83 8.69
N GLU A 40 -8.45 6.86 8.90
CA GLU A 40 -8.59 8.15 8.21
C GLU A 40 -8.46 8.01 6.69
N PHE A 41 -7.51 7.18 6.23
CA PHE A 41 -7.35 6.91 4.80
C PHE A 41 -8.53 6.12 4.23
N ALA A 42 -9.02 5.10 4.94
CA ALA A 42 -10.18 4.32 4.53
C ALA A 42 -11.44 5.18 4.40
N GLU A 43 -11.70 6.06 5.37
CA GLU A 43 -12.83 7.00 5.32
C GLU A 43 -12.66 8.02 4.19
N TYR A 44 -11.46 8.55 3.98
CA TYR A 44 -11.19 9.47 2.88
C TYR A 44 -11.47 8.83 1.52
N ILE A 45 -11.02 7.59 1.29
CA ILE A 45 -11.23 6.85 0.04
C ILE A 45 -12.71 6.49 -0.14
N LYS A 46 -13.40 6.12 0.93
CA LYS A 46 -14.85 5.89 0.89
C LYS A 46 -15.62 7.14 0.48
N VAL A 47 -15.33 8.30 1.08
CA VAL A 47 -16.02 9.55 0.75
C VAL A 47 -15.68 10.04 -0.66
N THR A 48 -14.43 9.93 -1.09
CA THR A 48 -13.97 10.54 -2.35
C THR A 48 -14.08 9.63 -3.56
N GLN A 49 -14.07 8.31 -3.38
CA GLN A 49 -14.03 7.32 -4.47
C GLN A 49 -15.05 6.19 -4.30
N ASN A 50 -15.86 6.20 -3.23
CA ASN A 50 -16.84 5.14 -2.91
C ASN A 50 -16.21 3.74 -2.80
N GLU A 51 -14.97 3.69 -2.33
CA GLU A 51 -14.21 2.45 -2.13
C GLU A 51 -14.10 2.13 -0.63
N PHE A 52 -14.42 0.89 -0.26
CA PHE A 52 -14.52 0.48 1.13
C PHE A 52 -13.30 -0.34 1.54
N LEU A 53 -12.42 0.21 2.37
CA LEU A 53 -11.23 -0.49 2.86
C LEU A 53 -11.47 -0.94 4.30
N ASP A 54 -11.04 -2.17 4.63
CA ASP A 54 -11.00 -2.62 6.02
C ASP A 54 -9.65 -2.20 6.65
N PRO A 55 -9.63 -1.22 7.58
CA PRO A 55 -8.39 -0.76 8.19
C PRO A 55 -7.73 -1.81 9.09
N GLN A 56 -8.39 -2.93 9.41
CA GLN A 56 -7.77 -4.05 10.12
C GLN A 56 -6.92 -4.94 9.19
N SER A 57 -7.15 -4.89 7.88
CA SER A 57 -6.35 -5.62 6.90
C SER A 57 -4.97 -4.97 6.69
N ILE A 58 -3.97 -5.74 6.30
CA ILE A 58 -2.65 -5.21 5.91
C ILE A 58 -2.84 -4.35 4.66
N PHE A 59 -2.44 -3.08 4.72
CA PHE A 59 -2.41 -2.19 3.56
C PHE A 59 -1.12 -2.39 2.78
N ASP A 60 -1.22 -3.12 1.68
CA ASP A 60 -0.12 -3.48 0.78
C ASP A 60 -0.12 -2.56 -0.43
N VAL A 61 0.84 -1.63 -0.47
CA VAL A 61 0.71 -0.42 -1.29
C VAL A 61 1.78 -0.34 -2.38
N GLN A 62 1.31 -0.22 -3.61
CA GLN A 62 2.15 0.07 -4.78
C GLN A 62 1.71 1.35 -5.49
N VAL A 63 2.27 2.48 -5.06
CA VAL A 63 2.05 3.79 -5.70
C VAL A 63 3.29 4.34 -6.38
N LYS A 64 3.20 4.46 -7.70
CA LYS A 64 4.24 5.01 -8.58
C LYS A 64 3.66 5.14 -9.99
N ARG A 65 4.32 5.90 -10.87
CA ARG A 65 3.94 5.94 -12.29
C ARG A 65 3.80 4.53 -12.85
N LEU A 66 2.84 4.32 -13.75
CA LEU A 66 2.66 3.00 -14.33
C LEU A 66 3.68 2.79 -15.45
N HIS A 67 4.55 1.80 -15.29
CA HIS A 67 5.57 1.46 -16.26
C HIS A 67 5.96 -0.01 -16.09
N GLU A 68 6.24 -0.71 -17.19
CA GLU A 68 6.62 -2.12 -17.17
C GLU A 68 7.78 -2.44 -16.22
N TYR A 69 8.84 -1.61 -16.17
CA TYR A 69 9.98 -1.88 -15.28
C TYR A 69 9.65 -1.69 -13.80
N LYS A 70 8.56 -0.98 -13.45
CA LYS A 70 8.07 -0.82 -12.07
C LYS A 70 7.21 -2.00 -11.62
N ARG A 71 6.88 -2.90 -12.56
CA ARG A 71 6.32 -4.23 -12.35
C ARG A 71 5.03 -4.26 -11.52
N GLN A 72 4.11 -3.30 -11.71
CA GLN A 72 2.72 -3.46 -11.23
C GLN A 72 2.08 -4.73 -11.80
N LEU A 73 2.50 -5.16 -12.99
CA LEU A 73 2.12 -6.45 -13.57
C LEU A 73 2.57 -7.65 -12.70
N LEU A 74 3.76 -7.60 -12.11
CA LEU A 74 4.23 -8.67 -11.21
C LEU A 74 3.37 -8.72 -9.94
N ASN A 75 3.06 -7.56 -9.37
CA ASN A 75 2.23 -7.50 -8.17
C ASN A 75 0.82 -8.05 -8.41
N ILE A 76 0.15 -7.65 -9.50
CA ILE A 76 -1.19 -8.19 -9.78
C ILE A 76 -1.18 -9.70 -10.09
N LEU A 77 -0.10 -10.24 -10.66
CA LEU A 77 0.06 -11.69 -10.81
C LEU A 77 0.21 -12.40 -9.45
N HIS A 78 0.92 -11.79 -8.49
CA HIS A 78 0.99 -12.29 -7.12
C HIS A 78 -0.38 -12.29 -6.43
N VAL A 79 -1.17 -11.23 -6.61
CA VAL A 79 -2.56 -11.15 -6.13
C VAL A 79 -3.42 -12.28 -6.72
N MET A 80 -3.30 -12.55 -8.03
CA MET A 80 -4.01 -13.66 -8.68
C MET A 80 -3.59 -15.03 -8.11
N TYR A 81 -2.31 -15.22 -7.84
CA TYR A 81 -1.81 -16.43 -7.17
C TYR A 81 -2.40 -16.59 -5.76
N LEU A 82 -2.41 -15.53 -4.95
CA LEU A 82 -3.00 -15.56 -3.61
C LEU A 82 -4.50 -15.86 -3.66
N TYR A 83 -5.21 -15.27 -4.63
CA TYR A 83 -6.62 -15.54 -4.86
C TYR A 83 -6.87 -17.01 -5.20
N ASN A 84 -6.12 -17.60 -6.13
CA ASN A 84 -6.27 -19.01 -6.47
C ASN A 84 -5.97 -19.91 -5.26
N LYS A 85 -4.89 -19.64 -4.52
CA LYS A 85 -4.53 -20.41 -3.32
C LYS A 85 -5.63 -20.36 -2.25
N ILE A 86 -6.25 -19.19 -2.05
CA ILE A 86 -7.40 -19.00 -1.16
C ILE A 86 -8.62 -19.85 -1.54
N LEU A 87 -8.79 -20.15 -2.83
CA LEU A 87 -9.91 -20.93 -3.35
C LEU A 87 -9.63 -22.43 -3.42
N GLU A 88 -8.39 -22.81 -3.68
CA GLU A 88 -7.98 -24.20 -3.90
C GLU A 88 -7.64 -24.93 -2.59
N ASP A 89 -7.23 -24.19 -1.55
CA ASP A 89 -6.84 -24.74 -0.25
C ASP A 89 -7.64 -24.08 0.87
N GLU A 90 -8.61 -24.81 1.43
CA GLU A 90 -9.45 -24.32 2.53
C GLU A 90 -8.66 -24.10 3.83
N SER A 91 -7.51 -24.77 3.99
CA SER A 91 -6.63 -24.59 5.15
C SER A 91 -5.76 -23.34 5.03
N TYR A 92 -5.65 -22.76 3.84
CA TYR A 92 -4.87 -21.54 3.61
C TYR A 92 -5.59 -20.33 4.19
N ASN A 93 -5.14 -19.90 5.37
CA ASN A 93 -5.68 -18.77 6.11
C ASN A 93 -4.66 -17.62 6.27
N PRO A 94 -4.36 -16.87 5.20
CA PRO A 94 -3.47 -15.73 5.29
C PRO A 94 -4.13 -14.59 6.09
N PRO A 95 -3.33 -13.70 6.73
CA PRO A 95 -3.84 -12.44 7.24
C PRO A 95 -4.56 -11.65 6.15
N ALA A 96 -5.66 -10.98 6.49
CA ALA A 96 -6.40 -10.17 5.54
C ALA A 96 -5.50 -9.09 4.93
N ARG A 97 -5.54 -8.92 3.60
CA ARG A 97 -4.76 -7.90 2.90
C ARG A 97 -5.62 -7.10 1.94
N THR A 98 -5.41 -5.78 1.95
CA THR A 98 -5.90 -4.86 0.94
C THR A 98 -4.72 -4.39 0.08
N PHE A 99 -4.68 -4.84 -1.17
CA PHE A 99 -3.71 -4.38 -2.16
C PHE A 99 -4.18 -3.06 -2.76
N ILE A 100 -3.38 -2.00 -2.60
CA ILE A 100 -3.69 -0.64 -3.03
C ILE A 100 -2.72 -0.23 -4.14
N PHE A 101 -3.23 -0.16 -5.36
CA PHE A 101 -2.52 0.37 -6.52
C PHE A 101 -2.87 1.84 -6.73
N GLY A 102 -1.89 2.66 -7.08
CA GLY A 102 -2.12 4.06 -7.44
C GLY A 102 -1.10 4.53 -8.47
N ALA A 103 -1.57 4.79 -9.69
CA ALA A 103 -0.69 5.12 -10.79
C ALA A 103 -1.38 5.93 -11.89
N LYS A 104 -0.57 6.63 -12.68
CA LYS A 104 -0.97 7.21 -13.96
C LYS A 104 -0.13 6.59 -15.07
N ALA A 105 -0.77 6.27 -16.19
CA ALA A 105 -0.11 5.86 -17.43
C ALA A 105 -0.05 7.05 -18.38
N ALA A 106 1.04 7.17 -19.15
CA ALA A 106 1.08 8.11 -20.26
C ALA A 106 0.01 7.76 -21.30
N SER A 107 -0.63 8.76 -21.90
CA SER A 107 -1.79 8.59 -22.79
C SER A 107 -1.53 7.64 -23.97
N GLY A 108 -0.35 7.74 -24.58
CA GLY A 108 0.10 6.88 -25.68
C GLY A 108 0.64 5.51 -25.26
N TYR A 109 0.84 5.25 -23.96
CA TYR A 109 1.43 4.00 -23.49
C TYR A 109 0.36 2.91 -23.35
N ARG A 110 -0.01 2.32 -24.49
CA ARG A 110 -1.08 1.30 -24.58
C ARG A 110 -0.90 0.15 -23.58
N ARG A 111 0.31 -0.43 -23.50
CA ARG A 111 0.58 -1.56 -22.60
C ARG A 111 0.41 -1.19 -21.12
N ALA A 112 0.85 0.00 -20.72
CA ALA A 112 0.60 0.51 -19.38
C ALA A 112 -0.92 0.62 -19.11
N LYS A 113 -1.69 1.22 -20.02
CA LYS A 113 -3.15 1.29 -19.87
C LYS A 113 -3.80 -0.10 -19.76
N THR A 114 -3.32 -1.09 -20.51
CA THR A 114 -3.79 -2.48 -20.40
C THR A 114 -3.48 -3.10 -19.05
N ILE A 115 -2.33 -2.80 -18.43
CA ILE A 115 -2.01 -3.26 -17.06
C ILE A 115 -2.98 -2.62 -16.05
N ILE A 116 -3.32 -1.34 -16.18
CA ILE A 116 -4.36 -0.72 -15.34
C ILE A 116 -5.68 -1.47 -15.50
N LYS A 117 -6.10 -1.73 -16.75
CA LYS A 117 -7.34 -2.47 -17.02
C LYS A 117 -7.32 -3.88 -16.42
N LEU A 118 -6.19 -4.58 -16.48
CA LEU A 118 -6.03 -5.88 -15.84
C LEU A 118 -6.25 -5.78 -14.33
N ILE A 119 -5.58 -4.82 -13.66
CA ILE A 119 -5.71 -4.62 -12.22
C ILE A 119 -7.16 -4.36 -11.83
N THR A 120 -7.85 -3.45 -12.53
CA THR A 120 -9.24 -3.10 -12.19
C THR A 120 -10.20 -4.26 -12.45
N THR A 121 -10.03 -5.02 -13.53
CA THR A 121 -10.86 -6.20 -13.80
C THR A 121 -10.61 -7.34 -12.82
N VAL A 122 -9.36 -7.57 -12.40
CA VAL A 122 -9.05 -8.54 -11.33
C VAL A 122 -9.63 -8.08 -10.00
N ALA A 123 -9.56 -6.78 -9.69
CA ALA A 123 -10.17 -6.20 -8.49
C ALA A 123 -11.68 -6.41 -8.44
N GLU A 124 -12.39 -6.12 -9.54
CA GLU A 124 -13.83 -6.39 -9.67
C GLU A 124 -14.16 -7.85 -9.39
N ARG A 125 -13.35 -8.79 -9.90
CA ARG A 125 -13.57 -10.22 -9.69
C ARG A 125 -13.36 -10.64 -8.23
N ILE A 126 -12.24 -10.24 -7.64
CA ILE A 126 -11.83 -10.63 -6.27
C ILE A 126 -12.76 -10.02 -5.24
N ASN A 127 -13.04 -8.72 -5.35
CA ASN A 127 -13.81 -7.98 -4.34
C ASN A 127 -15.27 -8.43 -4.26
N ASN A 128 -15.80 -9.08 -5.32
CA ASN A 128 -17.16 -9.62 -5.36
C ASN A 128 -17.23 -11.14 -5.11
N ASP A 129 -16.10 -11.81 -4.87
CA ASP A 129 -16.08 -13.25 -4.64
C ASP A 129 -16.20 -13.61 -3.15
N LYS A 130 -17.39 -14.06 -2.75
CA LYS A 130 -17.69 -14.47 -1.36
C LYS A 130 -16.75 -15.57 -0.83
N ARG A 131 -16.15 -16.39 -1.70
CA ARG A 131 -15.21 -17.46 -1.29
C ARG A 131 -13.91 -16.90 -0.72
N VAL A 132 -13.56 -15.66 -1.05
CA VAL A 132 -12.41 -14.96 -0.48
C VAL A 132 -12.61 -14.64 1.00
N LYS A 133 -13.87 -14.51 1.46
CA LYS A 133 -14.23 -14.30 2.88
C LYS A 133 -13.50 -13.10 3.51
N GLY A 134 -13.35 -12.01 2.75
CA GLY A 134 -12.69 -10.77 3.22
C GLY A 134 -11.17 -10.85 3.37
N ARG A 135 -10.53 -12.00 3.08
CA ARG A 135 -9.08 -12.18 3.23
C ARG A 135 -8.23 -11.42 2.21
N LEU A 136 -8.81 -11.07 1.07
CA LEU A 136 -8.12 -10.40 -0.02
C LEU A 136 -9.04 -9.34 -0.63
N ARG A 137 -8.54 -8.11 -0.69
CA ARG A 137 -9.18 -7.00 -1.41
C ARG A 137 -8.16 -6.33 -2.31
N VAL A 138 -8.59 -5.84 -3.46
CA VAL A 138 -7.75 -5.07 -4.38
C VAL A 138 -8.43 -3.75 -4.71
N VAL A 139 -7.73 -2.64 -4.62
CA VAL A 139 -8.24 -1.33 -4.98
C VAL A 139 -7.23 -0.60 -5.85
N PHE A 140 -7.73 0.06 -6.90
CA PHE A 140 -6.93 0.99 -7.69
C PHE A 140 -7.40 2.41 -7.37
N VAL A 141 -6.64 3.14 -6.57
CA VAL A 141 -6.98 4.52 -6.21
C VAL A 141 -6.80 5.45 -7.41
N GLU A 142 -7.84 6.24 -7.67
CA GLU A 142 -7.89 7.11 -8.83
C GLU A 142 -7.04 8.38 -8.64
N ASN A 143 -6.60 8.94 -9.76
CA ASN A 143 -5.91 10.24 -9.82
C ASN A 143 -4.77 10.42 -8.81
N TYR A 144 -3.90 9.42 -8.63
CA TYR A 144 -2.77 9.49 -7.71
C TYR A 144 -1.95 10.78 -7.90
N ARG A 145 -1.81 11.53 -6.80
CA ARG A 145 -1.21 12.87 -6.70
C ARG A 145 -0.70 13.11 -5.27
N VAL A 146 0.00 14.22 -5.05
CA VAL A 146 0.60 14.56 -3.75
C VAL A 146 -0.41 14.50 -2.61
N SER A 147 -1.58 15.15 -2.75
CA SER A 147 -2.61 15.16 -1.69
C SER A 147 -3.14 13.78 -1.32
N LEU A 148 -3.18 12.84 -2.27
CA LEU A 148 -3.56 11.46 -1.97
C LEU A 148 -2.41 10.73 -1.26
N ALA A 149 -1.19 10.97 -1.73
CA ALA A 149 0.01 10.35 -1.19
C ALA A 149 0.29 10.76 0.27
N GLU A 150 0.02 12.02 0.64
CA GLU A 150 0.12 12.52 2.02
C GLU A 150 -0.73 11.73 3.01
N LYS A 151 -1.85 11.17 2.57
CA LYS A 151 -2.74 10.32 3.40
C LYS A 151 -2.36 8.84 3.32
N LEU A 152 -1.90 8.41 2.15
CA LEU A 152 -1.59 7.00 1.89
C LEU A 152 -0.27 6.56 2.53
N PHE A 153 0.81 7.35 2.46
CA PHE A 153 2.10 6.94 3.02
C PHE A 153 2.00 6.62 4.52
N PRO A 154 1.37 7.47 5.37
CA PRO A 154 1.22 7.18 6.80
C PRO A 154 0.34 5.96 7.09
N ALA A 155 -0.60 5.62 6.21
CA ALA A 155 -1.52 4.51 6.35
C ALA A 155 -0.99 3.16 5.84
N SER A 156 0.20 3.11 5.26
CA SER A 156 0.68 1.89 4.59
C SER A 156 1.47 1.00 5.53
N ASP A 157 1.22 -0.31 5.45
CA ASP A 157 1.93 -1.34 6.21
C ASP A 157 3.05 -1.96 5.38
N VAL A 158 2.80 -2.21 4.09
CA VAL A 158 3.78 -2.77 3.15
C VAL A 158 4.00 -1.82 1.98
N SER A 159 5.27 -1.62 1.64
CA SER A 159 5.70 -0.74 0.54
C SER A 159 6.27 -1.54 -0.62
N GLU A 160 5.56 -1.57 -1.75
CA GLU A 160 5.97 -2.34 -2.92
C GLU A 160 7.02 -1.59 -3.77
N GLN A 161 8.29 -1.95 -3.59
CA GLN A 161 9.46 -1.39 -4.29
C GLN A 161 10.10 -2.38 -5.27
N ILE A 162 9.26 -3.05 -6.04
CA ILE A 162 9.63 -4.20 -6.88
C ILE A 162 10.06 -3.85 -8.30
N SER A 163 10.79 -2.75 -8.53
CA SER A 163 11.30 -2.47 -9.88
C SER A 163 12.31 -3.54 -10.33
N THR A 164 12.47 -3.76 -11.64
CA THR A 164 13.57 -4.62 -12.14
C THR A 164 14.91 -4.04 -11.72
N ALA A 165 15.81 -4.88 -11.18
CA ALA A 165 17.14 -4.44 -10.75
C ALA A 165 17.88 -3.68 -11.86
N GLY A 166 18.48 -2.54 -11.52
CA GLY A 166 19.16 -1.64 -12.47
C GLY A 166 18.24 -0.75 -13.32
N LYS A 167 16.91 -0.80 -13.17
CA LYS A 167 15.98 0.07 -13.92
C LYS A 167 15.43 1.25 -13.12
N GLU A 168 15.36 1.13 -11.80
CA GLU A 168 15.06 2.27 -10.93
C GLU A 168 16.37 2.94 -10.53
N ALA A 169 16.56 4.21 -10.91
CA ALA A 169 17.79 4.93 -10.58
C ALA A 169 17.91 5.24 -9.07
N SER A 170 16.78 5.50 -8.41
CA SER A 170 16.72 5.81 -6.98
C SER A 170 15.31 5.49 -6.45
N GLY A 171 14.33 6.32 -6.84
CA GLY A 171 12.99 6.29 -6.26
C GLY A 171 12.97 7.01 -4.91
N THR A 172 11.92 7.80 -4.67
CA THR A 172 11.75 8.58 -3.42
C THR A 172 10.51 8.18 -2.63
N GLY A 173 9.61 7.40 -3.22
CA GLY A 173 8.44 6.86 -2.51
C GLY A 173 8.85 5.88 -1.41
N ASN A 174 9.83 5.01 -1.69
CA ASN A 174 10.46 4.11 -0.72
C ASN A 174 10.91 4.83 0.56
N MET A 175 11.59 5.97 0.45
CA MET A 175 12.05 6.76 1.59
C MET A 175 10.85 7.30 2.39
N LYS A 176 9.81 7.80 1.71
CA LYS A 176 8.60 8.31 2.38
C LYS A 176 7.87 7.22 3.15
N PHE A 177 7.76 6.02 2.59
CA PHE A 177 7.20 4.87 3.29
C PHE A 177 8.03 4.48 4.51
N MET A 178 9.36 4.41 4.37
CA MET A 178 10.25 4.06 5.48
C MET A 178 10.18 5.06 6.65
N MET A 179 9.93 6.33 6.34
CA MET A 179 9.83 7.40 7.34
C MET A 179 8.49 7.42 8.10
N ASN A 180 7.49 6.64 7.68
CA ASN A 180 6.12 6.65 8.21
C ASN A 180 5.68 5.27 8.70
#